data_AF-A0A7C2RUY6-F1
#
_entry.id   AF-A0A7C2RUY6-F1
#
_cell.length_a   1.000
_cell.length_b   1.000
_cell.length_c   1.000
_cell.angle_alpha   90.00
_cell.angle_beta   90.00
_cell.angle_gamma   90.00
#
_symmetry.space_group_name_H-M   'P 1'
#
loop_
_entity.id
_entity.type
_entity.pdbx_description
1 polymer ?
#
loop_
_entity_poly.entity_id
_entity_poly.type
_entity_poly.pdbx_seq_one_letter_code
_entity_poly.pdbx_strand_id
1 'polypeptide(L)'
;MSETVALEIPNQADRQARAVAARTQRRLKDVLLEWINRAEAEPPMESLADDQVLALCDLQSHQLSQRLFAQSQGASLSRLIG
;
A
#
# COMPACT_ATOMS: atom_id res chain seq x y z
N MET A 1 16.89 12.61 15.05
CA MET A 1 17.09 14.06 14.87
C MET A 1 15.88 14.59 14.11
N SER A 2 15.31 15.73 14.51
CA SER A 2 14.12 16.31 13.85
C SER A 2 14.49 17.64 13.21
N GLU A 3 14.38 17.73 11.89
CA GLU A 3 14.66 18.93 11.12
C GLU A 3 13.34 19.51 10.61
N THR A 4 13.18 20.84 10.64
CA THR A 4 11.94 21.50 10.19
C THR A 4 12.20 22.12 8.82
N VAL A 5 11.43 21.67 7.83
CA VAL A 5 11.52 22.15 6.44
C VAL A 5 10.19 22.75 6.03
N ALA A 6 10.23 23.89 5.35
CA ALA A 6 9.07 24.48 4.69
C ALA A 6 8.93 23.89 3.28
N LEU A 7 7.76 23.32 2.98
CA LEU A 7 7.47 22.69 1.69
C LEU A 7 6.30 23.41 1.03
N GLU A 8 6.51 23.85 -0.21
CA GLU A 8 5.40 24.26 -1.07
C GLU A 8 4.78 23.02 -1.70
N ILE A 9 3.48 22.85 -1.50
CA ILE A 9 2.72 21.72 -2.04
C ILE A 9 1.75 22.19 -3.12
N PRO A 10 1.48 21.38 -4.16
CA PRO A 10 0.47 21.70 -5.15
C PRO A 10 -0.90 21.95 -4.50
N ASN A 11 -1.66 22.91 -5.02
CA ASN A 11 -3.01 23.25 -4.52
C ASN A 11 -3.97 22.04 -4.48
N GLN A 12 -3.76 21.03 -5.33
CA GLN A 12 -4.53 19.80 -5.29
C GLN A 12 -4.21 18.96 -4.04
N ALA A 13 -2.93 18.83 -3.69
CA ALA A 13 -2.48 18.09 -2.52
C ALA A 13 -2.95 18.77 -1.22
N ASP A 14 -2.90 20.11 -1.14
CA ASP A 14 -3.44 20.87 0.00
C ASP A 14 -4.94 20.61 0.19
N ARG A 15 -5.74 20.68 -0.89
CA ARG A 15 -7.19 20.42 -0.83
C ARG A 15 -7.50 19.00 -0.35
N GLN A 16 -6.80 17.99 -0.88
CA GLN A 16 -7.01 16.60 -0.48
C GLN A 16 -6.59 16.36 0.97
N ALA A 17 -5.44 16.87 1.38
CA ALA A 17 -4.94 16.71 2.74
C ALA A 17 -5.87 17.39 3.77
N ARG A 18 -6.43 18.57 3.44
CA ARG A 18 -7.45 19.23 4.27
C ARG A 18 -8.75 18.43 4.36
N ALA A 19 -9.21 17.85 3.25
CA ALA A 19 -10.41 17.01 3.25
C ALA A 19 -10.24 15.76 4.13
N VAL A 20 -9.08 15.11 4.05
CA VAL A 20 -8.75 13.95 4.89
C VAL A 20 -8.58 14.35 6.34
N ALA A 21 -7.91 15.46 6.63
CA ALA A 21 -7.77 16.01 7.98
C ALA A 21 -9.13 16.29 8.62
N ALA A 22 -10.05 16.93 7.89
CA ALA A 22 -11.42 17.19 8.34
C ALA A 22 -12.19 15.89 8.60
N ARG A 23 -12.11 14.91 7.67
CA ARG A 23 -12.79 13.62 7.80
C ARG A 23 -12.27 12.76 8.96
N THR A 24 -10.98 12.82 9.23
CA THR A 24 -10.32 12.02 10.27
C THR A 24 -10.17 12.76 11.60
N GLN A 25 -10.65 14.01 11.68
CA GLN A 25 -10.49 14.92 12.82
C GLN A 25 -9.02 15.06 13.28
N ARG A 26 -8.08 14.98 12.34
CA ARG A 26 -6.64 15.11 12.57
C ARG A 26 -6.14 16.44 12.06
N ARG A 27 -4.97 16.86 12.55
CA ARG A 27 -4.32 18.08 12.02
C ARG A 27 -3.78 17.79 10.63
N LEU A 28 -3.80 18.81 9.76
CA LEU A 28 -3.23 18.73 8.40
C LEU A 28 -1.77 18.22 8.42
N LYS A 29 -0.97 18.71 9.37
CA LYS A 29 0.43 18.29 9.57
C LYS A 29 0.56 16.77 9.75
N ASP A 30 -0.32 16.17 10.55
CA ASP A 30 -0.22 14.75 10.90
C ASP A 30 -0.63 13.85 9.72
N VAL A 31 -1.53 14.34 8.86
CA VAL A 31 -1.90 13.68 7.60
C VAL A 31 -0.76 13.76 6.59
N LEU A 32 -0.14 14.93 6.43
CA LEU A 32 0.98 15.13 5.50
C LEU A 32 2.20 14.30 5.91
N LEU A 33 2.55 14.28 7.20
CA LEU A 33 3.65 13.45 7.71
C LEU A 33 3.40 11.95 7.48
N GLU A 34 2.17 11.49 7.66
CA GLU A 34 1.83 10.09 7.39
C GLU A 34 1.97 9.74 5.91
N TRP A 35 1.57 10.65 5.01
CA TRP A 35 1.71 10.42 3.57
C TRP A 35 3.18 10.38 3.13
N ILE A 36 4.03 11.25 3.70
CA ILE A 36 5.48 11.23 3.47
C ILE A 36 6.07 9.91 3.98
N ASN A 37 5.75 9.50 5.21
CA ASN A 37 6.23 8.23 5.77
C ASN A 37 5.73 7.01 4.98
N ARG A 38 4.52 7.06 4.42
CA ARG A 38 3.97 5.97 3.60
C ARG A 38 4.70 5.84 2.26
N ALA A 39 5.09 6.96 1.66
CA ALA A 39 5.89 6.96 0.43
C ALA A 39 7.29 6.36 0.64
N GLU A 40 7.86 6.45 1.84
CA GLU A 40 9.09 5.71 2.20
C GLU A 40 8.84 4.22 2.44
N ALA A 41 7.69 3.86 3.02
CA ALA A 41 7.36 2.47 3.36
C ALA A 41 7.04 1.60 2.13
N GLU A 42 6.48 2.20 1.07
CA GLU A 42 6.27 1.56 -0.22
C GLU A 42 7.03 2.35 -1.30
N PRO A 43 8.33 2.06 -1.51
CA PRO A 43 9.06 2.67 -2.60
C PRO A 43 8.29 2.41 -3.91
N PRO A 44 8.12 3.43 -4.77
CA PRO A 44 7.48 3.22 -6.06
C PRO A 44 8.20 2.07 -6.78
N MET A 45 7.46 1.17 -7.44
CA MET A 45 8.07 0.02 -8.12
C MET A 45 9.17 0.44 -9.11
N GLU A 46 9.03 1.65 -9.67
CA GLU A 46 9.99 2.31 -10.57
C GLU A 46 11.36 2.62 -9.91
N SER A 47 11.40 2.63 -8.58
CA SER A 47 12.62 2.81 -7.77
C SER A 47 13.21 1.49 -7.25
N LEU A 48 12.51 0.37 -7.45
CA LEU A 48 13.04 -0.95 -7.14
C LEU A 48 14.00 -1.37 -8.26
N ALA A 49 15.13 -1.97 -7.87
CA ALA A 49 16.01 -2.63 -8.82
C ALA A 49 15.31 -3.87 -9.42
N ASP A 50 15.68 -4.24 -10.65
CA ASP A 50 15.02 -5.32 -11.41
C ASP A 50 14.97 -6.64 -10.64
N ASP A 51 16.00 -6.94 -9.83
CA ASP A 51 16.08 -8.11 -8.98
C ASP A 51 15.05 -8.10 -7.84
N GLN A 52 14.80 -6.95 -7.23
CA GLN A 52 13.78 -6.76 -6.22
C GLN A 52 12.37 -6.81 -6.80
N VAL A 53 12.18 -6.33 -8.03
CA VAL A 53 10.91 -6.47 -8.77
C VAL A 53 10.62 -7.95 -9.06
N LEU A 54 11.61 -8.71 -9.52
CA LEU A 54 11.47 -10.16 -9.75
C LEU A 54 11.12 -10.91 -8.45
N ALA A 55 11.81 -10.61 -7.35
CA ALA A 55 11.51 -11.22 -6.05
C ALA A 55 10.09 -10.92 -5.55
N LEU A 56 9.58 -9.70 -5.79
CA LEU A 56 8.21 -9.31 -5.46
C LEU A 56 7.19 -10.06 -6.32
N CYS A 57 7.45 -10.20 -7.62
CA CYS A 57 6.64 -11.00 -8.54
C CYS A 57 6.56 -12.48 -8.10
N ASP A 58 7.70 -13.06 -7.70
CA ASP A 58 7.75 -14.44 -7.22
C ASP A 58 6.92 -14.64 -5.95
N LEU A 59 7.02 -13.70 -4.99
CA LEU A 59 6.23 -13.73 -3.76
C LEU A 59 4.72 -13.68 -4.04
N GLN A 60 4.28 -12.77 -4.92
CA GLN A 60 2.87 -12.63 -5.28
C GLN A 60 2.35 -13.84 -6.05
N SER A 61 3.14 -14.39 -6.97
CA SER A 61 2.82 -15.61 -7.71
C SER A 61 2.63 -16.82 -6.79
N HIS A 62 3.47 -16.94 -5.76
CA HIS A 62 3.38 -18.01 -4.78
C HIS A 62 2.12 -17.90 -3.91
N GLN A 63 1.77 -16.68 -3.47
CA GLN A 63 0.54 -16.42 -2.72
C GLN A 63 -0.73 -16.69 -3.54
N LEU A 64 -0.72 -16.29 -4.82
CA LEU A 64 -1.83 -16.51 -5.72
C LEU A 64 -2.03 -18.00 -6.02
N SER A 65 -0.93 -18.74 -6.21
CA SER A 65 -0.96 -20.19 -6.38
C SER A 65 -1.56 -20.89 -5.16
N GLN A 66 -1.09 -20.57 -3.93
CA GLN A 66 -1.63 -21.15 -2.69
C GLN A 66 -3.14 -20.90 -2.53
N ARG A 67 -3.63 -19.71 -2.88
CA ARG A 67 -5.06 -19.38 -2.85
C ARG A 67 -5.86 -20.21 -3.86
N LEU A 68 -5.35 -20.41 -5.07
CA LEU A 68 -6.02 -21.24 -6.08
C LEU A 68 -6.08 -22.71 -5.64
N PHE A 69 -5.00 -23.24 -5.06
CA PHE A 69 -4.99 -24.58 -4.49
C PHE A 69 -5.94 -24.74 -3.29
N ALA A 70 -6.07 -23.73 -2.44
CA ALA A 70 -7.03 -23.74 -1.34
C ALA A 70 -8.49 -23.73 -1.87
N GLN A 71 -8.78 -22.95 -2.91
CA GLN A 71 -10.09 -22.91 -3.55
C GLN A 71 -10.45 -24.23 -4.25
N SER A 72 -9.50 -24.86 -4.95
CA SER A 72 -9.75 -26.13 -5.63
C SER A 72 -9.96 -27.30 -4.66
N GLN A 73 -9.29 -27.29 -3.50
CA GLN A 73 -9.51 -28.29 -2.45
C GLN A 73 -10.84 -28.08 -1.71
N GLY A 74 -11.24 -26.83 -1.45
CA GLY A 74 -12.55 -26.51 -0.87
C GLY A 74 -13.72 -26.92 -1.78
N ALA A 75 -13.59 -26.69 -3.09
CA ALA A 75 -14.60 -27.06 -4.08
C ALA A 75 -14.73 -28.58 -4.30
N SER A 76 -13.67 -29.35 -4.03
CA SER A 76 -13.68 -30.81 -4.13
C SER A 76 -14.37 -31.48 -2.93
N LEU A 77 -14.21 -30.93 -1.72
CA LEU A 77 -14.86 -31.47 -0.51
C LEU A 77 -16.38 -31.20 -0.50
N SER A 78 -16.84 -30.06 -1.04
CA SER A 78 -18.27 -29.76 -1.19
C SER A 78 -19.00 -30.66 -2.19
N ARG A 79 -18.27 -31.29 -3.12
CA ARG A 79 -18.85 -32.17 -4.15
C ARG A 79 -18.94 -33.64 -3.71
N LEU A 80 -18.31 -34.01 -2.60
CA LEU A 80 -18.26 -35.38 -2.06
C LEU A 80 -19.27 -35.60 -0.91
N ILE A 81 -19.89 -34.52 -0.41
CA ILE A 81 -20.90 -34.52 0.66
C ILE A 81 -22.29 -34.10 0.11
N GLY A 82 -22.45 -34.08 -1.22
CA GLY A 82 -23.70 -33.75 -1.91
C GLY A 82 -24.38 -34.98 -2.49
#